data_AF-A0A7Z9G0C2-F1
#
_entry.id   AF-A0A7Z9G0C2-F1
#
_cell.length_a   1.000
_cell.length_b   1.000
_cell.length_c   1.000
_cell.angle_alpha   90.00
_cell.angle_beta   90.00
_cell.angle_gamma   90.00
#
_symmetry.space_group_name_H-M   'P 1'
#
loop_
_entity.id
_entity.type
_entity.pdbx_description
1 polymer ?
#
loop_
_entity_poly.entity_id
_entity_poly.type
_entity_poly.pdbx_seq_one_letter_code
_entity_poly.pdbx_strand_id
1 'polypeptide(L)'
;MKVNPQQLRDDGYLIIRECIPSKQLDELRHSFEVLVERQKGIWVRDRKPDDPTGGVWETSAQPRLWFDTVVDKATANTVEFCLHENTLGVSRQLMCASDAAVVALFLMCSPVRDHGPSNWHRDIHPIDQAPLTGLQMDLLENAPGLMQWNIPLYNDNVLWVVPGSHRRPNTKAEDRQLLKNPKQPLPNSIPVELKEGDGVVYANTILHWGSNYSTKLRRTIHLGYRAFGGLIYPYVPHFYWDLDFTKHLSPLVRSTFERFEMLFYQECRHIVSVFNAIINKDADDFRVGLAALHPGENRRIVCVILLSKLAYKMRFEPTDYGGDLKKYKEISQHFSSKELETLWGRFVPLDAKLQSDTKEYVPGFQSGPMKYYFNEMPTDFDVEDFIASWDT
;
A
#
# COMPACT_ATOMS: atom_id res chain seq x y z
N MET A 1 2.26 -22.21 -2.97
CA MET A 1 3.37 -22.31 -3.95
C MET A 1 4.70 -21.89 -3.30
N LYS A 2 5.86 -22.40 -3.72
CA LYS A 2 7.18 -21.89 -3.26
C LYS A 2 7.72 -20.83 -4.23
N VAL A 3 8.25 -19.75 -3.69
CA VAL A 3 8.83 -18.64 -4.47
C VAL A 3 10.26 -18.35 -4.00
N ASN A 4 11.05 -17.69 -4.85
CA ASN A 4 12.38 -17.22 -4.51
C ASN A 4 12.34 -15.72 -4.17
N PRO A 5 12.46 -15.32 -2.89
CA PRO A 5 12.49 -13.91 -2.50
C PRO A 5 13.64 -13.11 -3.13
N GLN A 6 14.70 -13.78 -3.59
CA GLN A 6 15.82 -13.11 -4.25
C GLN A 6 15.39 -12.41 -5.55
N GLN A 7 14.47 -13.00 -6.31
CA GLN A 7 13.98 -12.38 -7.54
C GLN A 7 13.27 -11.04 -7.26
N LEU A 8 12.48 -10.98 -6.19
CA LEU A 8 11.88 -9.72 -5.76
C LEU A 8 12.96 -8.70 -5.32
N ARG A 9 14.02 -9.15 -4.63
CA ARG A 9 15.13 -8.27 -4.24
C ARG A 9 15.89 -7.71 -5.45
N ASP A 10 16.08 -8.50 -6.49
CA ASP A 10 16.84 -8.09 -7.67
C ASP A 10 16.02 -7.19 -8.60
N ASP A 11 14.78 -7.60 -8.89
CA ASP A 11 13.94 -6.99 -9.94
C ASP A 11 12.86 -6.04 -9.40
N GLY A 12 12.44 -6.21 -8.15
CA GLY A 12 11.35 -5.46 -7.52
C GLY A 12 9.96 -6.02 -7.78
N TYR A 13 9.87 -7.08 -8.59
CA TYR A 13 8.63 -7.81 -8.87
C TYR A 13 8.90 -9.29 -9.16
N LEU A 14 7.85 -10.09 -9.13
CA LEU A 14 7.86 -11.52 -9.45
C LEU A 14 6.57 -11.89 -10.18
N ILE A 15 6.67 -12.65 -11.26
CA ILE A 15 5.51 -13.24 -11.95
C ILE A 15 5.25 -14.65 -11.40
N ILE A 16 4.05 -14.87 -10.92
CA ILE A 16 3.49 -16.13 -10.44
C ILE A 16 2.66 -16.73 -11.57
N ARG A 17 3.21 -17.73 -12.27
CA ARG A 17 2.48 -18.44 -13.32
C ARG A 17 1.39 -19.32 -12.71
N GLU A 18 0.22 -19.34 -13.35
CA GLU A 18 -0.96 -20.08 -12.83
C GLU A 18 -1.27 -19.73 -11.36
N CYS A 19 -1.17 -18.44 -11.02
CA CYS A 19 -1.55 -17.93 -9.70
C CYS A 19 -2.98 -18.32 -9.35
N ILE A 20 -3.91 -18.10 -10.28
CA ILE A 20 -5.21 -18.75 -10.32
C ILE A 20 -5.01 -20.14 -10.95
N PRO A 21 -5.27 -21.24 -10.22
CA PRO A 21 -5.28 -22.57 -10.82
C PRO A 21 -6.27 -22.61 -11.97
N SER A 22 -5.89 -23.17 -13.12
CA SER A 22 -6.71 -23.21 -14.35
C SER A 22 -8.15 -23.68 -14.11
N LYS A 23 -8.35 -24.69 -13.27
CA LYS A 23 -9.67 -25.23 -12.88
C LYS A 23 -10.59 -24.25 -12.13
N GLN A 24 -10.06 -23.14 -11.59
CA GLN A 24 -10.81 -22.12 -10.86
C GLN A 24 -11.06 -20.85 -11.70
N LEU A 25 -10.38 -20.71 -12.85
CA LEU A 25 -10.38 -19.48 -13.62
C LEU A 25 -11.77 -19.11 -14.15
N ASP A 26 -12.49 -20.07 -14.75
CA ASP A 26 -13.81 -19.81 -15.32
C ASP A 26 -14.87 -19.52 -14.25
N GLU A 27 -14.79 -20.17 -13.10
CA GLU A 27 -15.65 -19.89 -11.96
C GLU A 27 -15.39 -18.48 -11.41
N LEU A 28 -14.13 -18.08 -11.25
CA LEU A 28 -13.77 -16.73 -10.80
C LEU A 28 -14.20 -15.67 -11.82
N ARG A 29 -14.04 -15.91 -13.13
CA ARG A 29 -14.57 -15.02 -14.18
C ARG A 29 -16.06 -14.81 -14.02
N HIS A 30 -16.82 -15.89 -13.86
CA HIS A 30 -18.26 -15.80 -13.67
C HIS A 30 -18.63 -14.95 -12.45
N SER A 31 -18.03 -15.25 -11.29
CA SER A 31 -18.30 -14.51 -10.06
C SER A 31 -17.93 -13.02 -10.19
N PHE A 32 -16.77 -12.70 -10.77
CA PHE A 32 -16.37 -11.30 -10.95
C PHE A 32 -17.25 -10.54 -11.94
N GLU A 33 -17.76 -11.16 -13.00
CA GLU A 33 -18.73 -10.47 -13.87
C GLU A 33 -20.06 -10.20 -13.15
N VAL A 34 -20.53 -11.11 -12.28
CA VAL A 34 -21.70 -10.84 -11.42
C VAL A 34 -21.45 -9.61 -10.54
N LEU A 35 -20.26 -9.48 -9.96
CA LEU A 35 -19.89 -8.31 -9.16
C LEU A 35 -19.79 -7.02 -9.99
N VAL A 36 -19.27 -7.10 -11.22
CA VAL A 36 -19.22 -5.97 -12.16
C VAL A 36 -20.62 -5.48 -12.48
N GLU A 37 -21.57 -6.37 -12.77
CA GLU A 37 -22.96 -5.98 -13.05
C GLU A 37 -23.64 -5.35 -11.82
N ARG A 38 -23.38 -5.84 -10.61
CA ARG A 38 -23.84 -5.20 -9.37
C ARG A 38 -23.27 -3.79 -9.22
N GLN A 39 -21.97 -3.62 -9.44
CA GLN A 39 -21.32 -2.30 -9.37
C GLN A 39 -21.85 -1.34 -10.44
N LYS A 40 -22.13 -1.81 -11.66
CA LYS A 40 -22.78 -0.99 -12.70
C LYS A 40 -24.13 -0.47 -12.22
N GLY A 41 -24.95 -1.31 -11.59
CA GLY A 41 -26.21 -0.88 -11.00
C GLY A 41 -26.03 0.24 -9.96
N ILE A 42 -25.00 0.14 -9.13
CA ILE A 42 -24.61 1.20 -8.17
C ILE A 42 -24.23 2.49 -8.90
N TRP A 43 -23.35 2.42 -9.90
CA TRP A 43 -22.92 3.59 -10.65
C TRP A 43 -24.04 4.26 -11.43
N VAL A 44 -25.05 3.52 -11.89
CA VAL A 44 -26.26 4.06 -12.55
C VAL A 44 -27.16 4.78 -11.55
N ARG A 45 -27.28 4.24 -10.34
CA ARG A 45 -28.10 4.83 -9.26
C ARG A 45 -27.45 6.10 -8.70
N ASP A 46 -26.14 6.12 -8.57
CA ASP A 46 -25.39 7.20 -7.92
C ASP A 46 -24.98 8.32 -8.89
N ARG A 47 -25.55 8.31 -10.10
CA ARG A 47 -25.30 9.33 -11.13
C ARG A 47 -25.73 10.72 -10.70
N LYS A 48 -24.92 11.70 -11.08
CA LYS A 48 -25.31 13.11 -11.09
C LYS A 48 -26.19 13.40 -12.32
N PRO A 49 -26.96 14.50 -12.31
CA PRO A 49 -27.87 14.83 -13.42
C PRO A 49 -27.21 14.86 -14.80
N ASP A 50 -25.94 15.27 -14.89
CA ASP A 50 -25.19 15.38 -16.15
C ASP A 50 -24.34 14.14 -16.48
N ASP A 51 -24.37 13.10 -15.64
CA ASP A 51 -23.59 11.88 -15.88
C ASP A 51 -24.25 11.00 -16.98
N PRO A 52 -23.44 10.33 -17.83
CA PRO A 52 -23.95 9.40 -18.84
C PRO A 52 -24.78 8.26 -18.25
N THR A 53 -25.58 7.57 -19.06
CA THR A 53 -26.54 6.55 -18.58
C THR A 53 -25.92 5.45 -17.73
N GLY A 54 -24.72 4.98 -18.05
CA GLY A 54 -23.95 3.98 -17.28
C GLY A 54 -23.10 4.56 -16.15
N GLY A 55 -23.15 5.87 -15.89
CA GLY A 55 -22.41 6.54 -14.82
C GLY A 55 -20.89 6.38 -14.97
N VAL A 56 -20.22 6.05 -13.87
CA VAL A 56 -18.76 5.86 -13.80
C VAL A 56 -18.24 4.81 -14.79
N TRP A 57 -19.07 3.81 -15.14
CA TRP A 57 -18.68 2.78 -16.13
C TRP A 57 -18.32 3.39 -17.49
N GLU A 58 -19.03 4.44 -17.91
CA GLU A 58 -18.83 5.07 -19.22
C GLU A 58 -17.74 6.16 -19.20
N THR A 59 -17.45 6.72 -18.02
CA THR A 59 -16.56 7.89 -17.90
C THR A 59 -15.17 7.55 -17.43
N SER A 60 -15.00 6.49 -16.61
CA SER A 60 -13.72 6.16 -16.00
C SER A 60 -12.74 5.56 -17.00
N ALA A 61 -11.49 6.03 -16.96
CA ALA A 61 -10.36 5.46 -17.70
C ALA A 61 -10.02 4.03 -17.28
N GLN A 62 -10.39 3.67 -16.05
CA GLN A 62 -10.22 2.34 -15.48
C GLN A 62 -11.32 2.17 -14.44
N PRO A 63 -12.53 1.69 -14.81
CA PRO A 63 -13.58 1.43 -13.85
C PRO A 63 -13.08 0.46 -12.77
N ARG A 64 -13.23 0.82 -11.49
CA ARG A 64 -12.76 0.04 -10.34
C ARG A 64 -13.92 -0.26 -9.41
N LEU A 65 -14.14 -1.54 -9.10
CA LEU A 65 -15.08 -1.93 -8.05
C LEU A 65 -14.34 -2.45 -6.83
N TRP A 66 -14.87 -2.14 -5.65
CA TRP A 66 -14.45 -2.66 -4.35
C TRP A 66 -15.32 -3.86 -4.05
N PHE A 67 -14.79 -5.07 -4.27
CA PHE A 67 -15.66 -6.25 -4.31
C PHE A 67 -16.16 -6.68 -2.93
N ASP A 68 -15.52 -6.25 -1.84
CA ASP A 68 -16.04 -6.37 -0.48
C ASP A 68 -17.39 -5.66 -0.30
N THR A 69 -17.65 -4.58 -1.05
CA THR A 69 -18.91 -3.83 -0.95
C THR A 69 -20.10 -4.46 -1.69
N VAL A 70 -19.83 -5.44 -2.57
CA VAL A 70 -20.84 -6.04 -3.47
C VAL A 70 -20.86 -7.57 -3.46
N VAL A 71 -20.01 -8.20 -2.64
CA VAL A 71 -19.94 -9.65 -2.47
C VAL A 71 -21.16 -10.18 -1.73
N ASP A 72 -21.63 -11.35 -2.14
CA ASP A 72 -22.59 -12.14 -1.39
C ASP A 72 -22.15 -13.61 -1.34
N LYS A 73 -23.02 -14.49 -0.82
CA LYS A 73 -22.72 -15.91 -0.70
C LYS A 73 -22.42 -16.58 -2.04
N ALA A 74 -23.03 -16.11 -3.14
CA ALA A 74 -22.84 -16.71 -4.47
C ALA A 74 -21.49 -16.34 -5.09
N THR A 75 -20.92 -15.19 -4.72
CA THR A 75 -19.63 -14.70 -5.22
C THR A 75 -18.53 -14.74 -4.15
N ALA A 76 -18.74 -15.45 -3.04
CA ALA A 76 -17.80 -15.51 -1.92
C ALA A 76 -16.40 -16.00 -2.35
N ASN A 77 -16.33 -16.88 -3.34
CA ASN A 77 -15.09 -17.40 -3.93
C ASN A 77 -14.11 -16.29 -4.38
N THR A 78 -14.60 -15.10 -4.76
CA THR A 78 -13.76 -13.95 -5.13
C THR A 78 -12.90 -13.44 -3.97
N VAL A 79 -13.49 -13.38 -2.77
CA VAL A 79 -12.79 -13.01 -1.54
C VAL A 79 -11.92 -14.16 -1.05
N GLU A 80 -12.43 -15.40 -1.09
CA GLU A 80 -11.69 -16.59 -0.64
C GLU A 80 -10.39 -16.77 -1.43
N PHE A 81 -10.39 -16.47 -2.73
CA PHE A 81 -9.19 -16.50 -3.57
C PHE A 81 -8.09 -15.53 -3.08
N CYS A 82 -8.46 -14.42 -2.43
CA CYS A 82 -7.51 -13.49 -1.83
C CYS A 82 -6.81 -14.08 -0.59
N LEU A 83 -7.25 -15.22 -0.06
CA LEU A 83 -6.60 -15.93 1.04
C LEU A 83 -5.85 -17.19 0.57
N HIS A 84 -5.80 -17.44 -0.74
CA HIS A 84 -5.22 -18.64 -1.31
C HIS A 84 -3.69 -18.72 -1.10
N GLU A 85 -3.14 -19.93 -1.06
CA GLU A 85 -1.69 -20.18 -0.91
C GLU A 85 -0.82 -19.66 -2.09
N ASN A 86 -1.47 -19.29 -3.20
CA ASN A 86 -0.80 -18.69 -4.36
C ASN A 86 -0.81 -17.15 -4.32
N THR A 87 -1.52 -16.55 -3.36
CA THR A 87 -1.59 -15.11 -3.13
C THR A 87 -1.08 -14.79 -1.72
N LEU A 88 -1.90 -14.98 -0.69
CA LEU A 88 -1.54 -14.76 0.71
C LEU A 88 -0.33 -15.61 1.14
N GLY A 89 -0.28 -16.89 0.76
CA GLY A 89 0.84 -17.78 1.09
C GLY A 89 2.16 -17.37 0.43
N VAL A 90 2.10 -16.81 -0.78
CA VAL A 90 3.27 -16.22 -1.46
C VAL A 90 3.69 -14.93 -0.78
N SER A 91 2.75 -14.04 -0.45
CA SER A 91 3.04 -12.79 0.25
C SER A 91 3.71 -13.03 1.61
N ARG A 92 3.24 -14.01 2.40
CA ARG A 92 3.90 -14.39 3.68
C ARG A 92 5.36 -14.81 3.48
N GLN A 93 5.66 -15.59 2.43
CA GLN A 93 7.03 -15.99 2.10
C GLN A 93 7.90 -14.80 1.70
N LEU A 94 7.39 -13.90 0.87
CA LEU A 94 8.15 -12.74 0.39
C LEU A 94 8.40 -11.71 1.49
N MET A 95 7.43 -11.51 2.39
CA MET A 95 7.52 -10.57 3.52
C MET A 95 8.23 -11.15 4.74
N CYS A 96 8.64 -12.43 4.69
CA CYS A 96 9.21 -13.15 5.83
C CYS A 96 8.38 -12.99 7.12
N ALA A 97 7.04 -13.03 6.98
CA ALA A 97 6.11 -12.71 8.06
C ALA A 97 5.26 -13.92 8.44
N SER A 98 5.06 -14.12 9.75
CA SER A 98 4.18 -15.19 10.26
C SER A 98 2.72 -14.95 9.87
N ASP A 99 2.31 -13.69 9.87
CA ASP A 99 0.98 -13.26 9.47
C ASP A 99 1.06 -12.18 8.38
N ALA A 100 0.02 -12.14 7.56
CA ALA A 100 -0.17 -11.13 6.55
C ALA A 100 -1.67 -10.91 6.38
N ALA A 101 -2.09 -9.67 6.16
CA ALA A 101 -3.48 -9.31 5.99
C ALA A 101 -3.68 -8.61 4.65
N VAL A 102 -4.77 -8.95 3.97
CA VAL A 102 -5.17 -8.25 2.75
C VAL A 102 -5.62 -6.83 3.12
N VAL A 103 -5.06 -5.80 2.47
CA VAL A 103 -5.39 -4.40 2.78
C VAL A 103 -6.50 -3.85 1.91
N ALA A 104 -6.58 -4.28 0.65
CA ALA A 104 -7.52 -3.76 -0.34
C ALA A 104 -8.00 -4.87 -1.26
N LEU A 105 -9.27 -4.79 -1.67
CA LEU A 105 -9.99 -5.80 -2.43
C LEU A 105 -10.70 -5.14 -3.61
N PHE A 106 -10.01 -4.98 -4.74
CA PHE A 106 -10.63 -4.32 -5.89
C PHE A 106 -10.35 -5.00 -7.23
N LEU A 107 -11.26 -4.79 -8.17
CA LEU A 107 -11.14 -5.27 -9.55
C LEU A 107 -11.00 -4.07 -10.48
N MET A 108 -9.95 -4.07 -11.30
CA MET A 108 -9.74 -3.08 -12.35
C MET A 108 -10.31 -3.61 -13.68
N CYS A 109 -11.24 -2.87 -14.27
CA CYS A 109 -11.89 -3.22 -15.54
C CYS A 109 -11.32 -2.43 -16.72
N SER A 110 -11.49 -2.99 -17.94
CA SER A 110 -11.33 -2.22 -19.18
C SER A 110 -12.39 -1.12 -19.28
N PRO A 111 -12.04 0.08 -19.77
CA PRO A 111 -13.01 1.13 -20.07
C PRO A 111 -13.85 0.81 -21.32
N VAL A 112 -14.90 1.61 -21.55
CA VAL A 112 -15.76 1.51 -22.75
C VAL A 112 -15.23 2.26 -23.97
N ARG A 113 -14.17 3.05 -23.81
CA ARG A 113 -13.44 3.78 -24.86
C ARG A 113 -11.96 3.84 -24.50
N ASP A 114 -11.11 4.12 -25.47
CA ASP A 114 -9.67 4.18 -25.20
C ASP A 114 -9.31 5.39 -24.32
N HIS A 115 -8.45 5.14 -23.32
CA HIS A 115 -7.97 6.14 -22.37
C HIS A 115 -6.47 5.99 -22.12
N GLY A 116 -5.93 7.01 -21.43
CA GLY A 116 -4.59 7.01 -20.91
C GLY A 116 -3.56 7.54 -21.90
N PRO A 117 -2.28 7.23 -21.69
CA PRO A 117 -1.80 6.45 -20.56
C PRO A 117 -1.80 7.23 -19.22
N SER A 118 -1.59 6.53 -18.10
CA SER A 118 -1.45 7.14 -16.77
C SER A 118 -0.14 7.94 -16.66
N ASN A 119 0.15 8.50 -15.49
CA ASN A 119 1.49 9.01 -15.17
C ASN A 119 2.32 7.88 -14.53
N TRP A 120 3.61 7.78 -14.88
CA TRP A 120 4.56 6.97 -14.10
C TRP A 120 4.59 7.43 -12.64
N HIS A 121 4.58 6.47 -11.71
CA HIS A 121 4.63 6.78 -10.29
C HIS A 121 5.17 5.62 -9.46
N ARG A 122 5.50 5.92 -8.21
CA ARG A 122 5.63 4.98 -7.10
C ARG A 122 4.43 5.18 -6.18
N ASP A 123 3.94 4.10 -5.59
CA ASP A 123 2.87 4.17 -4.58
C ASP A 123 3.49 4.48 -3.22
N ILE A 124 4.14 5.66 -3.14
CA ILE A 124 4.88 6.19 -2.00
C ILE A 124 4.52 7.66 -1.84
N HIS A 125 4.39 8.10 -0.59
CA HIS A 125 3.89 9.42 -0.26
C HIS A 125 4.69 10.07 0.89
N PRO A 126 5.81 10.76 0.59
CA PRO A 126 6.75 11.25 1.61
C PRO A 126 6.19 12.27 2.63
N ILE A 127 5.03 12.88 2.35
CA ILE A 127 4.36 13.77 3.32
C ILE A 127 3.72 12.99 4.48
N ASP A 128 3.38 11.71 4.31
CA ASP A 128 2.84 10.86 5.38
C ASP A 128 3.54 9.50 5.54
N GLN A 129 4.63 9.29 4.81
CA GLN A 129 5.54 8.16 4.94
C GLN A 129 6.98 8.66 5.14
N ALA A 130 7.92 7.73 5.34
CA ALA A 130 9.34 8.07 5.31
C ALA A 130 9.81 8.40 3.87
N PRO A 131 10.91 9.15 3.72
CA PRO A 131 11.56 9.36 2.43
C PRO A 131 11.86 8.03 1.71
N LEU A 132 11.81 8.05 0.38
CA LEU A 132 11.90 6.84 -0.44
C LEU A 132 13.13 5.99 -0.09
N THR A 133 14.32 6.58 0.05
CA THR A 133 15.54 5.79 0.31
C THR A 133 15.46 5.03 1.62
N GLY A 134 14.84 5.60 2.67
CA GLY A 134 14.60 4.90 3.93
C GLY A 134 13.74 3.65 3.72
N LEU A 135 12.61 3.80 3.02
CA LEU A 135 11.70 2.69 2.72
C LEU A 135 12.36 1.61 1.86
N GLN A 136 13.18 2.01 0.88
CA GLN A 136 13.92 1.09 0.03
C GLN A 136 14.98 0.31 0.81
N MET A 137 15.76 0.99 1.66
CA MET A 137 16.80 0.35 2.46
C MET A 137 16.21 -0.58 3.51
N ASP A 138 15.11 -0.19 4.16
CA ASP A 138 14.40 -1.04 5.12
C ASP A 138 13.89 -2.33 4.44
N LEU A 139 13.28 -2.22 3.25
CA LEU A 139 12.88 -3.38 2.46
C LEU A 139 14.05 -4.30 2.13
N LEU A 140 15.22 -3.75 1.77
CA LEU A 140 16.39 -4.52 1.32
C LEU A 140 17.14 -5.20 2.46
N GLU A 141 17.27 -4.54 3.60
CA GLU A 141 18.00 -5.04 4.77
C GLU A 141 17.14 -5.95 5.65
N ASN A 142 15.81 -5.85 5.52
CA ASN A 142 14.85 -6.69 6.22
C ASN A 142 14.02 -7.48 5.20
N ALA A 143 12.74 -7.12 5.04
CA ALA A 143 11.83 -7.69 4.06
C ALA A 143 10.73 -6.67 3.74
N PRO A 144 9.99 -6.81 2.62
CA PRO A 144 8.87 -5.93 2.32
C PRO A 144 7.79 -5.99 3.41
N GLY A 145 7.30 -4.84 3.85
CA GLY A 145 6.15 -4.73 4.76
C GLY A 145 4.81 -4.64 4.03
N LEU A 146 4.85 -4.41 2.70
CA LEU A 146 3.69 -4.32 1.83
C LEU A 146 4.02 -4.96 0.48
N MET A 147 3.06 -5.73 -0.05
CA MET A 147 3.14 -6.32 -1.38
C MET A 147 1.88 -6.04 -2.18
N GLN A 148 2.04 -5.53 -3.41
CA GLN A 148 0.93 -5.27 -4.33
C GLN A 148 0.83 -6.37 -5.37
N TRP A 149 -0.40 -6.65 -5.82
CA TRP A 149 -0.69 -7.75 -6.74
C TRP A 149 -1.56 -7.30 -7.89
N ASN A 150 -1.21 -7.68 -9.12
CA ASN A 150 -2.13 -7.67 -10.27
C ASN A 150 -2.30 -9.10 -10.77
N ILE A 151 -3.54 -9.60 -10.77
CA ILE A 151 -3.88 -10.97 -11.17
C ILE A 151 -4.98 -10.90 -12.22
N PRO A 152 -4.64 -10.95 -13.53
CA PRO A 152 -5.62 -10.76 -14.57
C PRO A 152 -6.40 -12.05 -14.90
N LEU A 153 -7.72 -11.92 -15.07
CA LEU A 153 -8.60 -13.00 -15.52
C LEU A 153 -8.52 -13.24 -17.03
N TYR A 154 -7.84 -12.37 -17.77
CA TYR A 154 -7.63 -12.41 -19.22
C TYR A 154 -6.21 -11.92 -19.53
N ASN A 155 -5.65 -12.21 -20.70
CA ASN A 155 -4.28 -11.74 -21.02
C ASN A 155 -4.12 -10.21 -20.88
N ASP A 156 -3.15 -9.78 -20.07
CA ASP A 156 -2.92 -8.37 -19.68
C ASP A 156 -1.45 -8.00 -19.84
N ASN A 157 -1.21 -6.79 -20.36
CA ASN A 157 0.11 -6.19 -20.53
C ASN A 157 0.09 -4.67 -20.26
N VAL A 158 -0.95 -4.18 -19.56
CA VAL A 158 -1.15 -2.75 -19.30
C VAL A 158 -0.14 -2.22 -18.28
N LEU A 159 0.23 -3.03 -17.28
CA LEU A 159 1.21 -2.66 -16.26
C LEU A 159 2.61 -2.68 -16.86
N TRP A 160 3.33 -1.58 -16.71
CA TRP A 160 4.75 -1.46 -17.00
C TRP A 160 5.52 -1.18 -15.72
N VAL A 161 6.75 -1.67 -15.66
CA VAL A 161 7.67 -1.45 -14.55
C VAL A 161 9.04 -1.02 -15.05
N VAL A 162 9.81 -0.36 -14.19
CA VAL A 162 11.26 -0.24 -14.37
C VAL A 162 11.93 -1.23 -13.40
N PRO A 163 12.41 -2.39 -13.89
CA PRO A 163 13.07 -3.37 -13.03
C PRO A 163 14.24 -2.77 -12.26
N GLY A 164 14.38 -3.15 -10.98
CA GLY A 164 15.43 -2.64 -10.10
C GLY A 164 15.22 -1.20 -9.61
N SER A 165 14.16 -0.50 -10.03
CA SER A 165 13.88 0.85 -9.53
C SER A 165 13.44 0.86 -8.06
N HIS A 166 12.94 -0.25 -7.52
CA HIS A 166 12.52 -0.39 -6.11
C HIS A 166 13.66 -0.22 -5.10
N ARG A 167 14.93 -0.30 -5.53
CA ARG A 167 16.12 -0.24 -4.66
C ARG A 167 16.99 1.00 -4.88
N ARG A 168 16.47 2.00 -5.59
CA ARG A 168 17.16 3.27 -5.84
C ARG A 168 16.18 4.42 -6.10
N PRO A 169 16.60 5.67 -5.88
CA PRO A 169 15.96 6.84 -6.48
C PRO A 169 15.94 6.75 -8.01
N ASN A 170 15.21 7.69 -8.63
CA ASN A 170 15.23 7.85 -10.08
C ASN A 170 16.65 8.17 -10.58
N THR A 171 16.97 7.71 -11.78
CA THR A 171 18.18 8.15 -12.48
C THR A 171 17.97 9.53 -13.09
N LYS A 172 19.07 10.25 -13.36
CA LYS A 172 19.01 11.53 -14.09
C LYS A 172 18.30 11.42 -15.45
N ALA A 173 18.37 10.26 -16.11
CA ALA A 173 17.69 10.04 -17.39
C ALA A 173 16.17 9.89 -17.21
N GLU A 174 15.74 9.14 -16.19
CA GLU A 174 14.34 9.00 -15.82
C GLU A 174 13.76 10.35 -15.39
N ASP A 175 14.44 11.12 -14.54
CA ASP A 175 13.95 12.44 -14.11
C ASP A 175 13.77 13.41 -15.28
N ARG A 176 14.77 13.52 -16.16
CA ARG A 176 14.66 14.36 -17.37
C ARG A 176 13.46 13.96 -18.23
N GLN A 177 13.22 12.65 -18.37
CA GLN A 177 12.10 12.17 -19.17
C GLN A 177 10.76 12.43 -18.47
N LEU A 178 10.63 12.13 -17.19
CA LEU A 178 9.40 12.32 -16.44
C LEU A 178 9.00 13.81 -16.39
N LEU A 179 9.96 14.72 -16.24
CA LEU A 179 9.74 16.16 -16.32
C LEU A 179 9.26 16.61 -17.71
N LYS A 180 9.78 15.98 -18.77
CA LYS A 180 9.37 16.27 -20.14
C LYS A 180 7.97 15.71 -20.43
N ASN A 181 7.72 14.45 -20.08
CA ASN A 181 6.45 13.78 -20.28
C ASN A 181 6.37 12.50 -19.41
N PRO A 182 5.56 12.46 -18.34
CA PRO A 182 5.41 11.30 -17.46
C PRO A 182 4.54 10.18 -18.05
N LYS A 183 4.11 10.32 -19.32
CA LYS A 183 3.20 9.42 -20.03
C LYS A 183 3.87 8.67 -21.19
N GLN A 184 5.19 8.51 -21.15
CA GLN A 184 5.98 7.79 -22.16
C GLN A 184 6.85 6.70 -21.52
N PRO A 185 7.16 5.59 -22.21
CA PRO A 185 8.01 4.52 -21.68
C PRO A 185 9.37 5.02 -21.23
N LEU A 186 9.76 4.77 -19.98
CA LEU A 186 11.07 5.15 -19.44
C LEU A 186 12.22 4.26 -19.96
N PRO A 187 13.48 4.70 -19.86
CA PRO A 187 14.63 3.87 -20.18
C PRO A 187 14.58 2.54 -19.41
N ASN A 188 14.77 1.42 -20.12
CA ASN A 188 14.71 0.07 -19.58
C ASN A 188 13.36 -0.34 -18.95
N SER A 189 12.31 0.45 -19.13
CA SER A 189 10.96 0.03 -18.75
C SER A 189 10.47 -1.09 -19.65
N ILE A 190 9.69 -2.01 -19.08
CA ILE A 190 9.12 -3.16 -19.80
C ILE A 190 7.64 -3.34 -19.44
N PRO A 191 6.81 -3.82 -20.40
CA PRO A 191 5.49 -4.34 -20.07
C PRO A 191 5.63 -5.61 -19.23
N VAL A 192 4.77 -5.76 -18.22
CA VAL A 192 4.61 -7.01 -17.49
C VAL A 192 3.58 -7.86 -18.23
N GLU A 193 4.05 -8.83 -19.02
CA GLU A 193 3.19 -9.70 -19.82
C GLU A 193 2.64 -10.88 -18.99
N LEU A 194 1.33 -10.85 -18.76
CA LEU A 194 0.61 -11.83 -17.96
C LEU A 194 -0.40 -12.56 -18.83
N LYS A 195 -0.38 -13.90 -18.78
CA LYS A 195 -1.49 -14.69 -19.28
C LYS A 195 -2.65 -14.65 -18.28
N GLU A 196 -3.83 -14.99 -18.76
CA GLU A 196 -4.96 -15.25 -17.88
C GLU A 196 -4.60 -16.22 -16.74
N GLY A 197 -4.95 -15.82 -15.52
CA GLY A 197 -4.64 -16.60 -14.32
C GLY A 197 -3.21 -16.49 -13.80
N ASP A 198 -2.28 -15.83 -14.52
CA ASP A 198 -1.01 -15.43 -13.92
C ASP A 198 -1.24 -14.35 -12.85
N GLY A 199 -0.23 -14.09 -12.03
CA GLY A 199 -0.19 -12.94 -11.14
C GLY A 199 1.17 -12.27 -11.18
N VAL A 200 1.23 -10.96 -10.99
CA VAL A 200 2.48 -10.27 -10.64
C VAL A 200 2.36 -9.71 -9.24
N VAL A 201 3.38 -9.96 -8.42
CA VAL A 201 3.56 -9.35 -7.10
C VAL A 201 4.76 -8.41 -7.15
N TYR A 202 4.63 -7.21 -6.62
CA TYR A 202 5.66 -6.18 -6.74
C TYR A 202 5.72 -5.25 -5.53
N ALA A 203 6.93 -4.75 -5.25
CA ALA A 203 7.16 -3.77 -4.20
C ALA A 203 6.52 -2.44 -4.61
N ASN A 204 5.75 -1.81 -3.73
CA ASN A 204 5.12 -0.52 -4.00
C ASN A 204 6.13 0.62 -4.22
N THR A 205 7.37 0.42 -3.77
CA THR A 205 8.49 1.31 -4.07
C THR A 205 8.92 1.23 -5.52
N ILE A 206 8.51 0.26 -6.34
CA ILE A 206 8.90 0.17 -7.76
C ILE A 206 8.23 1.29 -8.57
N LEU A 207 8.98 1.87 -9.50
CA LEU A 207 8.45 2.81 -10.48
C LEU A 207 7.63 2.02 -11.51
N HIS A 208 6.34 2.34 -11.61
CA HIS A 208 5.41 1.61 -12.47
C HIS A 208 4.41 2.55 -13.16
N TRP A 209 3.73 2.01 -14.17
CA TRP A 209 2.88 2.78 -15.06
C TRP A 209 1.76 1.92 -15.64
N GLY A 210 0.52 2.41 -15.54
CA GLY A 210 -0.55 1.93 -16.38
C GLY A 210 -0.43 2.61 -17.74
N SER A 211 -0.08 1.83 -18.77
CA SER A 211 0.04 2.29 -20.15
C SER A 211 -1.34 2.61 -20.74
N ASN A 212 -1.65 2.18 -21.96
CA ASN A 212 -2.93 2.52 -22.59
C ASN A 212 -4.05 1.61 -22.09
N TYR A 213 -5.15 2.20 -21.66
CA TYR A 213 -6.36 1.48 -21.27
C TYR A 213 -7.27 1.41 -22.49
N SER A 214 -7.37 0.24 -23.12
CA SER A 214 -8.21 0.03 -24.30
C SER A 214 -9.53 -0.67 -23.95
N THR A 215 -10.43 -0.74 -24.92
CA THR A 215 -11.69 -1.49 -24.82
C THR A 215 -11.53 -3.01 -24.82
N LYS A 216 -10.31 -3.55 -25.01
CA LYS A 216 -10.02 -4.99 -24.90
C LYS A 216 -10.43 -5.48 -23.51
N LEU A 217 -11.24 -6.54 -23.46
CA LEU A 217 -11.75 -7.10 -22.21
C LEU A 217 -10.61 -7.36 -21.22
N ARG A 218 -10.66 -6.63 -20.11
CA ARG A 218 -9.70 -6.72 -19.02
C ARG A 218 -10.46 -6.75 -17.70
N ARG A 219 -10.07 -7.68 -16.84
CA ARG A 219 -10.48 -7.80 -15.45
C ARG A 219 -9.23 -8.20 -14.69
N THR A 220 -8.72 -7.29 -13.87
CA THR A 220 -7.49 -7.54 -13.12
C THR A 220 -7.79 -7.36 -11.65
N ILE A 221 -7.72 -8.47 -10.91
CA ILE A 221 -7.82 -8.45 -9.46
C ILE A 221 -6.59 -7.70 -8.96
N HIS A 222 -6.82 -6.64 -8.19
CA HIS A 222 -5.77 -5.86 -7.57
C HIS A 222 -5.93 -5.92 -6.05
N LEU A 223 -4.87 -6.40 -5.40
CA LEU A 223 -4.80 -6.64 -3.97
C LEU A 223 -3.54 -5.98 -3.41
N GLY A 224 -3.53 -5.75 -2.11
CA GLY A 224 -2.31 -5.56 -1.35
C GLY A 224 -2.29 -6.46 -0.12
N TYR A 225 -1.12 -6.90 0.33
CA TYR A 225 -0.93 -7.54 1.63
C TYR A 225 0.06 -6.77 2.45
N ARG A 226 -0.29 -6.52 3.72
CA ARG A 226 0.65 -6.00 4.72
C ARG A 226 1.12 -7.11 5.64
N ALA A 227 2.35 -7.00 6.11
CA ALA A 227 2.91 -7.90 7.10
C ALA A 227 2.34 -7.64 8.50
N PHE A 228 2.21 -8.72 9.29
CA PHE A 228 2.10 -8.71 10.74
C PHE A 228 3.09 -9.72 11.31
N GLY A 229 3.88 -9.32 12.30
CA GLY A 229 5.00 -10.15 12.77
C GLY A 229 6.11 -10.36 11.73
N GLY A 230 6.22 -9.44 10.75
CA GLY A 230 7.37 -9.34 9.85
C GLY A 230 8.52 -8.55 10.50
N LEU A 231 9.62 -8.41 9.78
CA LEU A 231 10.81 -7.70 10.28
C LEU A 231 10.66 -6.17 10.28
N ILE A 232 9.67 -5.61 9.57
CA ILE A 232 9.47 -4.15 9.47
C ILE A 232 8.08 -3.73 9.93
N TYR A 233 7.98 -2.49 10.39
CA TYR A 233 6.69 -1.83 10.60
C TYR A 233 6.12 -1.37 9.23
N PRO A 234 4.91 -1.82 8.83
CA PRO A 234 4.40 -1.55 7.50
C PRO A 234 3.96 -0.09 7.33
N TYR A 235 4.34 0.52 6.21
CA TYR A 235 4.03 1.92 5.86
C TYR A 235 2.67 2.13 5.17
N VAL A 236 1.85 1.08 5.01
CA VAL A 236 0.41 1.18 4.74
C VAL A 236 -0.33 0.56 5.92
N PRO A 237 -0.75 1.39 6.89
CA PRO A 237 -1.11 0.90 8.22
C PRO A 237 -2.60 0.58 8.40
N HIS A 238 -3.40 0.56 7.32
CA HIS A 238 -4.87 0.49 7.38
C HIS A 238 -5.49 -0.55 6.46
N PHE A 239 -6.79 -0.77 6.62
CA PHE A 239 -7.61 -1.63 5.76
C PHE A 239 -8.63 -0.78 5.03
N TYR A 240 -8.94 -1.13 3.79
CA TYR A 240 -9.98 -0.45 3.00
C TYR A 240 -11.35 -1.13 3.13
N TRP A 241 -11.52 -1.98 4.14
CA TRP A 241 -12.71 -2.78 4.38
C TRP A 241 -13.02 -2.85 5.89
N ASP A 242 -14.28 -3.14 6.21
CA ASP A 242 -14.75 -3.53 7.55
C ASP A 242 -15.21 -5.00 7.54
N LEU A 243 -15.74 -5.52 8.65
CA LEU A 243 -16.15 -6.93 8.72
C LEU A 243 -17.54 -7.22 8.14
N ASP A 244 -18.30 -6.24 7.68
CA ASP A 244 -19.71 -6.45 7.34
C ASP A 244 -19.89 -7.44 6.18
N PHE A 245 -18.99 -7.40 5.20
CA PHE A 245 -19.04 -8.32 4.05
C PHE A 245 -18.78 -9.77 4.44
N THR A 246 -18.11 -10.01 5.58
CA THR A 246 -17.74 -11.36 6.03
C THR A 246 -18.93 -12.21 6.43
N LYS A 247 -20.11 -11.61 6.65
CA LYS A 247 -21.39 -12.32 6.88
C LYS A 247 -21.78 -13.22 5.69
N HIS A 248 -21.24 -12.95 4.51
CA HIS A 248 -21.47 -13.73 3.30
C HIS A 248 -20.49 -14.89 3.09
N LEU A 249 -19.45 -14.97 3.93
CA LEU A 249 -18.33 -15.89 3.75
C LEU A 249 -18.48 -17.13 4.63
N SER A 250 -17.70 -18.16 4.33
CA SER A 250 -17.60 -19.34 5.19
C SER A 250 -17.04 -18.98 6.58
N PRO A 251 -17.37 -19.73 7.65
CA PRO A 251 -16.88 -19.44 9.00
C PRO A 251 -15.34 -19.37 9.09
N LEU A 252 -14.64 -20.21 8.33
CA LEU A 252 -13.17 -20.20 8.27
C LEU A 252 -12.62 -18.89 7.69
N VAL A 253 -13.20 -18.42 6.60
CA VAL A 253 -12.77 -17.19 5.93
C VAL A 253 -13.11 -15.98 6.79
N ARG A 254 -14.31 -15.93 7.36
CA ARG A 254 -14.71 -14.89 8.31
C ARG A 254 -13.76 -14.79 9.50
N SER A 255 -13.44 -15.92 10.15
CA SER A 255 -12.49 -15.92 11.29
C SER A 255 -11.09 -15.47 10.90
N THR A 256 -10.69 -15.62 9.63
CA THR A 256 -9.42 -15.08 9.12
C THR A 256 -9.42 -13.55 9.06
N PHE A 257 -10.50 -12.93 8.58
CA PHE A 257 -10.64 -11.46 8.59
C PHE A 257 -10.79 -10.89 10.01
N GLU A 258 -11.51 -11.60 10.90
CA GLU A 258 -11.58 -11.26 12.33
C GLU A 258 -10.19 -11.30 12.98
N ARG A 259 -9.34 -12.28 12.62
CA ARG A 259 -7.93 -12.33 13.04
C ARG A 259 -7.14 -11.12 12.53
N PHE A 260 -7.33 -10.71 11.27
CA PHE A 260 -6.65 -9.52 10.73
C PHE A 260 -7.03 -8.25 11.49
N GLU A 261 -8.31 -8.08 11.83
CA GLU A 261 -8.77 -6.97 12.65
C GLU A 261 -8.20 -7.04 14.08
N MET A 262 -8.15 -8.22 14.69
CA MET A 262 -7.52 -8.41 16.01
C MET A 262 -6.04 -8.01 16.00
N LEU A 263 -5.28 -8.41 14.97
CA LEU A 263 -3.86 -8.04 14.81
C LEU A 263 -3.69 -6.53 14.65
N PHE A 264 -4.59 -5.88 13.90
CA PHE A 264 -4.61 -4.43 13.76
C PHE A 264 -4.79 -3.72 15.12
N TYR A 265 -5.78 -4.13 15.92
CA TYR A 265 -6.01 -3.53 17.24
C TYR A 265 -4.89 -3.84 18.24
N GLN A 266 -4.24 -5.01 18.14
CA GLN A 266 -3.04 -5.33 18.93
C GLN A 266 -1.91 -4.35 18.62
N GLU A 267 -1.65 -4.10 17.33
CA GLU A 267 -0.64 -3.12 16.91
C GLU A 267 -0.99 -1.70 17.37
N CYS A 268 -2.26 -1.27 17.30
CA CYS A 268 -2.70 0.02 17.82
C CYS A 268 -2.36 0.18 19.32
N ARG A 269 -2.67 -0.83 20.15
CA ARG A 269 -2.31 -0.80 21.58
C ARG A 269 -0.81 -0.72 21.81
N HIS A 270 -0.05 -1.42 20.99
CA HIS A 270 1.41 -1.38 21.07
C HIS A 270 1.98 0.00 20.71
N ILE A 271 1.41 0.66 19.70
CA ILE A 271 1.74 2.06 19.35
C ILE A 271 1.38 3.00 20.50
N VAL A 272 0.24 2.81 21.17
CA VAL A 272 -0.14 3.59 22.36
C VAL A 272 0.93 3.46 23.45
N SER A 273 1.44 2.25 23.71
CA SER A 273 2.55 2.05 24.66
C SER A 273 3.83 2.78 24.23
N VAL A 274 4.21 2.68 22.95
CA VAL A 274 5.38 3.40 22.41
C VAL A 274 5.24 4.91 22.55
N PHE A 275 4.07 5.47 22.24
CA PHE A 275 3.82 6.91 22.40
C PHE A 275 3.83 7.35 23.87
N ASN A 276 3.33 6.54 24.79
CA ASN A 276 3.45 6.83 26.23
C ASN A 276 4.93 6.86 26.67
N ALA A 277 5.76 5.95 26.19
CA ALA A 277 7.20 5.96 26.47
C ALA A 277 7.86 7.26 25.97
N ILE A 278 7.54 7.71 24.75
CA ILE A 278 8.03 8.98 24.19
C ILE A 278 7.57 10.19 25.02
N ILE A 279 6.29 10.24 25.41
CA ILE A 279 5.73 11.32 26.24
C ILE A 279 6.49 11.41 27.58
N ASN A 280 6.72 10.26 28.21
CA ASN A 280 7.36 10.14 29.53
C ASN A 280 8.90 10.19 29.46
N LYS A 281 9.48 10.28 28.26
CA LYS A 281 10.93 10.17 28.02
C LYS A 281 11.54 8.85 28.53
N ASP A 282 10.76 7.77 28.52
CA ASP A 282 11.24 6.45 28.91
C ASP A 282 11.96 5.80 27.72
N ALA A 283 13.28 5.95 27.69
CA ALA A 283 14.10 5.44 26.59
C ALA A 283 14.11 3.91 26.51
N ASP A 284 14.00 3.22 27.65
CA ASP A 284 14.09 1.76 27.69
C ASP A 284 12.78 1.14 27.17
N ASP A 285 11.63 1.61 27.67
CA ASP A 285 10.32 1.16 27.19
C ASP A 285 10.11 1.55 25.71
N PHE A 286 10.63 2.70 25.28
CA PHE A 286 10.59 3.09 23.87
C PHE A 286 11.40 2.12 23.00
N ARG A 287 12.63 1.75 23.38
CA ARG A 287 13.44 0.80 22.60
C ARG A 287 12.78 -0.57 22.53
N VAL A 288 12.23 -1.07 23.65
CA VAL A 288 11.48 -2.34 23.68
C VAL A 288 10.26 -2.27 22.77
N GLY A 289 9.48 -1.20 22.89
CA GLY A 289 8.29 -1.00 22.07
C GLY A 289 8.61 -0.87 20.58
N LEU A 290 9.66 -0.12 20.23
CA LEU A 290 10.12 0.04 18.85
C LEU A 290 10.59 -1.29 18.25
N ALA A 291 11.35 -2.09 19.00
CA ALA A 291 11.81 -3.41 18.57
C ALA A 291 10.64 -4.39 18.37
N ALA A 292 9.53 -4.23 19.07
CA ALA A 292 8.35 -5.06 18.86
C ALA A 292 7.51 -4.62 17.63
N LEU A 293 7.50 -3.33 17.27
CA LEU A 293 6.89 -2.86 16.01
C LEU A 293 7.74 -3.17 14.78
N HIS A 294 9.05 -3.03 14.94
CA HIS A 294 10.06 -3.23 13.91
C HIS A 294 11.16 -4.17 14.45
N PRO A 295 10.94 -5.50 14.36
CA PRO A 295 11.88 -6.51 14.87
C PRO A 295 13.26 -6.47 14.23
N GLY A 296 13.35 -6.08 12.96
CA GLY A 296 14.61 -5.86 12.27
C GLY A 296 15.47 -4.86 13.03
N GLU A 297 16.74 -5.21 13.25
CA GLU A 297 17.66 -4.33 13.99
C GLU A 297 18.09 -3.12 13.14
N ASN A 298 18.13 -3.32 11.82
CA ASN A 298 18.48 -2.28 10.86
C ASN A 298 17.28 -1.41 10.51
N ARG A 299 17.52 -0.11 10.29
CA ARG A 299 16.55 0.87 9.76
C ARG A 299 15.33 1.17 10.63
N ARG A 300 15.37 0.88 11.95
CA ARG A 300 14.29 1.27 12.89
C ARG A 300 13.93 2.76 12.88
N ILE A 301 14.85 3.64 12.49
CA ILE A 301 14.55 5.07 12.27
C ILE A 301 13.40 5.29 11.28
N VAL A 302 13.20 4.41 10.30
CA VAL A 302 12.06 4.44 9.38
C VAL A 302 10.74 4.26 10.15
N CYS A 303 10.68 3.33 11.09
CA CYS A 303 9.52 3.16 11.96
C CYS A 303 9.27 4.42 12.82
N VAL A 304 10.33 5.04 13.36
CA VAL A 304 10.21 6.28 14.14
C VAL A 304 9.65 7.41 13.29
N ILE A 305 10.06 7.54 12.03
CA ILE A 305 9.49 8.52 11.09
C ILE A 305 8.01 8.24 10.83
N LEU A 306 7.62 6.99 10.58
CA LEU A 306 6.21 6.62 10.37
C LEU A 306 5.35 6.94 11.61
N LEU A 307 5.89 6.70 12.81
CA LEU A 307 5.28 7.08 14.08
C LEU A 307 5.16 8.61 14.23
N SER A 308 6.19 9.36 13.81
CA SER A 308 6.16 10.83 13.74
C SER A 308 5.04 11.33 12.83
N LYS A 309 4.85 10.74 11.65
CA LYS A 309 3.76 11.10 10.73
C LYS A 309 2.39 10.80 11.32
N LEU A 310 2.25 9.68 12.04
CA LEU A 310 1.02 9.36 12.76
C LEU A 310 0.75 10.36 13.90
N ALA A 311 1.76 10.72 14.69
CA ALA A 311 1.64 11.73 15.75
C ALA A 311 1.28 13.11 15.20
N TYR A 312 1.88 13.53 14.08
CA TYR A 312 1.51 14.76 13.38
C TYR A 312 0.03 14.77 13.00
N LYS A 313 -0.45 13.68 12.35
CA LYS A 313 -1.86 13.54 11.98
C LYS A 313 -2.73 13.70 13.23
N MET A 314 -2.46 12.95 14.31
CA MET A 314 -3.17 13.02 15.60
C MET A 314 -3.23 14.42 16.21
N ARG A 315 -2.16 15.20 16.08
CA ARG A 315 -2.09 16.53 16.69
C ARG A 315 -2.81 17.61 15.89
N PHE A 316 -2.75 17.57 14.56
CA PHE A 316 -3.17 18.68 13.69
C PHE A 316 -4.42 18.40 12.87
N GLU A 317 -5.07 17.26 13.11
CA GLU A 317 -6.17 16.71 12.33
C GLU A 317 -5.77 16.37 10.87
N PRO A 318 -6.30 15.27 10.32
CA PRO A 318 -5.90 14.81 9.00
C PRO A 318 -6.36 15.76 7.90
N THR A 319 -5.45 16.20 7.04
CA THR A 319 -5.82 16.47 5.64
C THR A 319 -6.22 15.14 5.01
N ASP A 320 -7.27 15.11 4.17
CA ASP A 320 -7.91 13.94 3.52
C ASP A 320 -6.98 13.06 2.64
N TYR A 321 -5.67 13.28 2.70
CA TYR A 321 -4.70 12.45 2.00
C TYR A 321 -4.47 11.13 2.77
N GLY A 322 -5.05 10.05 2.25
CA GLY A 322 -4.82 8.68 2.73
C GLY A 322 -6.08 7.87 3.06
N GLY A 323 -7.26 8.50 3.09
CA GLY A 323 -8.57 7.83 3.00
C GLY A 323 -9.07 7.00 4.19
N ASP A 324 -8.21 6.49 5.08
CA ASP A 324 -8.67 5.77 6.28
C ASP A 324 -8.16 6.39 7.60
N LEU A 325 -9.11 6.88 8.39
CA LEU A 325 -8.89 7.45 9.71
C LEU A 325 -9.07 6.43 10.84
N LYS A 326 -9.39 5.16 10.56
CA LYS A 326 -9.66 4.13 11.60
C LYS A 326 -8.50 4.01 12.58
N LYS A 327 -7.28 3.84 12.08
CA LYS A 327 -6.08 3.73 12.94
C LYS A 327 -5.82 4.99 13.74
N TYR A 328 -5.95 6.13 13.09
CA TYR A 328 -5.84 7.44 13.73
C TYR A 328 -6.82 7.54 14.90
N LYS A 329 -8.12 7.29 14.67
CA LYS A 329 -9.18 7.42 15.68
C LYS A 329 -8.98 6.46 16.82
N GLU A 330 -8.61 5.23 16.49
CA GLU A 330 -8.37 4.17 17.47
C GLU A 330 -7.22 4.50 18.42
N ILE A 331 -6.16 5.16 17.94
CA ILE A 331 -5.01 5.50 18.77
C ILE A 331 -5.24 6.84 19.48
N SER A 332 -5.78 7.85 18.79
CA SER A 332 -5.94 9.21 19.31
C SER A 332 -6.86 9.27 20.52
N GLN A 333 -7.86 8.38 20.62
CA GLN A 333 -8.78 8.34 21.78
C GLN A 333 -8.09 8.02 23.11
N HIS A 334 -6.86 7.51 23.09
CA HIS A 334 -6.07 7.21 24.29
C HIS A 334 -5.28 8.40 24.83
N PHE A 335 -5.27 9.54 24.13
CA PHE A 335 -4.47 10.70 24.50
C PHE A 335 -5.33 11.96 24.61
N SER A 336 -5.12 12.72 25.68
CA SER A 336 -5.64 14.08 25.80
C SER A 336 -4.93 15.02 24.81
N SER A 337 -5.54 16.18 24.54
CA SER A 337 -4.92 17.21 23.70
C SER A 337 -3.53 17.64 24.20
N LYS A 338 -3.32 17.65 25.53
CA LYS A 338 -2.04 18.00 26.15
C LYS A 338 -0.98 16.91 25.95
N GLU A 339 -1.38 15.64 26.02
CA GLU A 339 -0.49 14.52 25.73
C GLU A 339 -0.11 14.50 24.25
N LEU A 340 -1.05 14.76 23.33
CA LEU A 340 -0.76 14.89 21.90
C LEU A 340 0.16 16.08 21.59
N GLU A 341 0.00 17.20 22.28
CA GLU A 341 0.92 18.34 22.19
C GLU A 341 2.32 17.98 22.68
N THR A 342 2.43 17.27 23.80
CA THR A 342 3.69 16.80 24.35
C THR A 342 4.37 15.80 23.41
N LEU A 343 3.61 14.80 22.93
CA LEU A 343 4.07 13.78 21.98
C LEU A 343 4.59 14.43 20.70
N TRP A 344 3.81 15.35 20.11
CA TRP A 344 4.25 16.08 18.93
C TRP A 344 5.52 16.88 19.19
N GLY A 345 5.61 17.56 20.34
CA GLY A 345 6.81 18.29 20.75
C GLY A 345 8.08 17.43 20.72
N ARG A 346 7.99 16.14 21.10
CA ARG A 346 9.12 15.19 21.01
C ARG A 346 9.53 14.84 19.58
N PHE A 347 8.60 14.92 18.63
CA PHE A 347 8.86 14.63 17.22
C PHE A 347 9.31 15.83 16.40
N VAL A 348 9.12 17.07 16.89
CA VAL A 348 9.49 18.30 16.17
C VAL A 348 10.95 18.27 15.64
N PRO A 349 11.98 17.88 16.42
CA PRO A 349 13.35 17.84 15.92
C PRO A 349 13.55 16.88 14.74
N LEU A 350 12.93 15.68 14.80
CA LEU A 350 12.98 14.71 13.71
C LEU A 350 12.20 15.22 12.49
N ASP A 351 10.98 15.72 12.68
CA ASP A 351 10.15 16.15 11.55
C ASP A 351 10.75 17.36 10.81
N ALA A 352 11.39 18.29 11.53
CA ALA A 352 12.14 19.39 10.92
C ALA A 352 13.27 18.88 10.01
N LYS A 353 13.97 17.81 10.39
CA LYS A 353 15.03 17.19 9.57
C LYS A 353 14.51 16.50 8.32
N LEU A 354 13.22 16.19 8.26
CA LEU A 354 12.57 15.62 7.07
C LEU A 354 12.09 16.69 6.09
N GLN A 355 12.23 17.97 6.43
CA GLN A 355 11.76 19.09 5.64
C GLN A 355 12.91 19.95 5.12
N SER A 356 12.64 20.56 3.97
CA SER A 356 13.43 21.64 3.38
C SER A 356 12.77 22.99 3.64
N ASP A 357 13.55 24.06 3.49
CA ASP A 357 13.05 25.43 3.64
C ASP A 357 12.03 25.79 2.54
N THR A 358 12.23 25.23 1.34
CA THR A 358 11.42 25.45 0.14
C THR A 358 10.52 24.25 -0.18
N LYS A 359 9.61 24.40 -1.15
CA LYS A 359 8.89 23.23 -1.68
C LYS A 359 9.77 22.56 -2.73
N GLU A 360 10.06 21.29 -2.53
CA GLU A 360 10.74 20.42 -3.48
C GLU A 360 9.73 19.71 -4.39
N TYR A 361 10.20 19.29 -5.56
CA TYR A 361 9.44 18.46 -6.47
C TYR A 361 10.35 17.41 -7.09
N VAL A 362 9.98 16.13 -6.94
CA VAL A 362 10.64 15.01 -7.61
C VAL A 362 9.60 14.29 -8.47
N PRO A 363 9.84 14.13 -9.78
CA PRO A 363 8.88 13.47 -10.65
C PRO A 363 8.80 11.96 -10.35
N GLY A 364 7.70 11.31 -10.73
CA GLY A 364 7.49 9.88 -10.49
C GLY A 364 6.98 9.55 -9.08
N PHE A 365 6.55 10.55 -8.31
CA PHE A 365 5.71 10.40 -7.13
C PHE A 365 4.28 10.86 -7.44
N GLN A 366 3.31 10.35 -6.69
CA GLN A 366 1.90 10.74 -6.86
C GLN A 366 1.60 12.15 -6.30
N SER A 367 2.50 12.69 -5.48
CA SER A 367 2.37 13.99 -4.86
C SER A 367 2.96 15.14 -5.69
N GLY A 368 2.39 16.33 -5.50
CA GLY A 368 2.94 17.58 -6.04
C GLY A 368 4.05 18.18 -5.16
N PRO A 369 4.48 19.42 -5.46
CA PRO A 369 5.55 20.08 -4.70
C PRO A 369 5.23 20.22 -3.20
N MET A 370 6.16 19.85 -2.33
CA MET A 370 6.00 19.85 -0.85
C MET A 370 7.31 20.15 -0.13
N LYS A 371 7.25 20.48 1.16
CA LYS A 371 8.47 20.75 1.96
C LYS A 371 9.23 19.47 2.35
N TYR A 372 8.57 18.33 2.41
CA TYR A 372 9.21 17.07 2.79
C TYR A 372 10.18 16.56 1.72
N TYR A 373 11.33 16.06 2.14
CA TYR A 373 12.27 15.40 1.25
C TYR A 373 11.64 14.13 0.68
N PHE A 374 11.65 14.03 -0.65
CA PHE A 374 11.08 12.87 -1.34
C PHE A 374 11.94 11.63 -1.21
N ASN A 375 13.25 11.80 -1.35
CA ASN A 375 14.20 10.70 -1.42
C ASN A 375 15.04 10.59 -0.16
N GLU A 376 15.55 11.70 0.35
CA GLU A 376 16.68 11.73 1.29
C GLU A 376 16.24 11.53 2.74
N MET A 377 16.93 10.63 3.42
CA MET A 377 16.84 10.47 4.87
C MET A 377 17.64 11.57 5.58
N PRO A 378 17.30 11.93 6.82
CA PRO A 378 18.13 12.79 7.65
C PRO A 378 19.57 12.25 7.72
N THR A 379 20.56 13.14 7.53
CA THR A 379 21.98 12.80 7.69
C THR A 379 22.33 12.83 9.18
N ASP A 380 23.12 11.84 9.63
CA ASP A 380 23.61 11.72 11.01
C ASP A 380 22.49 11.89 12.06
N PHE A 381 21.36 11.21 11.83
CA PHE A 381 20.24 11.19 12.77
C PHE A 381 19.60 9.80 12.79
N ASP A 382 19.79 9.08 13.88
CA ASP A 382 19.25 7.75 14.11
C ASP A 382 18.25 7.70 15.28
N VAL A 383 17.99 6.50 15.79
CA VAL A 383 17.06 6.28 16.90
C VAL A 383 17.58 6.88 18.21
N GLU A 384 18.88 6.82 18.46
CA GLU A 384 19.50 7.35 19.67
C GLU A 384 19.54 8.88 19.63
N ASP A 385 19.78 9.47 18.47
CA ASP A 385 19.66 10.91 18.27
C ASP A 385 18.23 11.40 18.52
N PHE A 386 17.22 10.63 18.08
CA PHE A 386 15.82 10.92 18.38
C PHE A 386 15.55 10.92 19.89
N ILE A 387 16.02 9.90 20.62
CA ILE A 387 15.86 9.83 22.08
C ILE A 387 16.56 11.01 22.76
N ALA A 388 17.78 11.33 22.37
CA ALA A 388 18.55 12.45 22.92
C ALA A 388 17.86 13.81 22.68
N SER A 389 17.12 13.94 21.58
CA SER A 389 16.37 15.16 21.26
C SER A 389 15.17 15.43 22.17
N TRP A 390 14.74 14.50 23.02
CA TRP A 390 13.61 14.72 23.92
C TRP A 390 13.89 15.77 25.01
N ASP A 391 15.17 16.01 25.31
CA ASP A 391 15.63 16.99 26.31
C ASP A 391 15.88 18.39 25.76
N THR A 392 15.80 18.56 24.43
CA THR A 392 15.79 19.87 23.75
C THR A 392 14.38 20.40 23.62
#